data_AF-A0A1B8U1R6-F1
#
_entry.id   AF-A0A1B8U1R6-F1
#
_cell.length_a   1.000
_cell.length_b   1.000
_cell.length_c   1.000
_cell.angle_alpha   90.00
_cell.angle_beta   90.00
_cell.angle_gamma   90.00
#
_symmetry.space_group_name_H-M   'P 1'
#
loop_
_entity.id
_entity.type
_entity.pdbx_description
1 polymer ?
#
loop_
_entity_poly.entity_id
_entity_poly.type
_entity_poly.pdbx_seq_one_letter_code
_entity_poly.pdbx_strand_id
1 'polypeptide(L)' 'MSLGFNYIDTRTERIAKGFTFLENFSLGISYETFSDSYLYIGTNLFGHVSNLDFNLPNAGYNILGLEIGYSFKI' A
#
# COMPACT_ATOMS: atom_id res chain seq x y z
N MET A 1 -7.54 -6.39 3.06
CA MET A 1 -7.66 -5.84 1.69
C MET A 1 -8.00 -4.38 1.81
N SER A 2 -7.20 -3.50 1.21
CA SER A 2 -7.45 -2.06 1.15
C SER A 2 -7.16 -1.53 -0.26
N LEU A 3 -7.80 -0.41 -0.60
CA LEU A 3 -7.53 0.34 -1.83
C LEU A 3 -7.03 1.72 -1.44
N GLY A 4 -5.85 2.07 -1.93
CA GLY A 4 -5.21 3.37 -1.74
C GLY A 4 -5.14 4.16 -3.04
N PHE A 5 -4.99 5.46 -2.90
CA PHE A 5 -4.79 6.40 -4.00
C PHE A 5 -3.44 7.09 -3.80
N ASN A 6 -2.66 7.16 -4.88
CA ASN A 6 -1.35 7.80 -4.87
C ASN A 6 -1.20 8.75 -6.06
N TYR A 7 -0.28 9.71 -5.94
CA TYR A 7 0.12 10.57 -7.05
C TYR A 7 1.61 10.37 -7.30
N ILE A 8 1.95 9.90 -8.50
CA ILE A 8 3.33 9.72 -8.95
C ILE A 8 3.75 10.98 -9.68
N ASP A 9 4.77 11.67 -9.16
CA ASP A 9 5.29 12.91 -9.76
C ASP A 9 6.29 12.67 -10.90
N THR A 10 6.94 11.50 -10.91
CA THR A 10 7.97 11.15 -11.89
C THR A 10 7.49 10.01 -12.80
N ARG A 11 7.42 10.26 -14.10
CA ARG A 11 7.13 9.21 -15.09
C ARG A 11 8.28 8.19 -15.10
N THR A 12 7.92 6.91 -15.12
CA THR A 12 8.86 5.81 -15.33
C THR A 12 8.58 5.14 -16.66
N GLU A 13 9.44 4.21 -17.07
CA GLU A 13 9.18 3.36 -18.25
C GLU A 13 7.92 2.50 -18.08
N ARG A 14 7.54 2.21 -16.83
CA ARG A 14 6.42 1.31 -16.51
C ARG A 14 5.12 2.05 -16.22
N ILE A 15 5.17 3.22 -15.60
CA ILE A 15 3.98 3.96 -15.15
C ILE A 15 4.11 5.45 -15.49
N ALA A 16 3.06 5.99 -16.10
CA ALA A 16 2.89 7.40 -16.39
C ALA A 16 2.81 8.25 -15.11
N LYS A 17 3.27 9.50 -15.18
CA LYS A 17 3.05 10.51 -14.13
C LYS A 17 1.55 10.73 -13.93
N GLY A 18 1.11 10.89 -12.69
CA GLY A 18 -0.27 11.20 -12.34
C GLY A 18 -0.85 10.30 -11.25
N PHE A 19 -2.18 10.22 -11.21
CA PHE A 19 -2.89 9.40 -10.23
C PHE A 19 -2.72 7.91 -10.52
N THR A 20 -2.50 7.15 -9.46
CA THR A 20 -2.43 5.69 -9.49
C THR A 20 -3.21 5.08 -8.33
N PHE A 21 -3.69 3.88 -8.54
CA PHE A 21 -4.40 3.07 -7.57
C PHE A 21 -3.44 2.06 -6.96
N LEU A 22 -3.50 1.88 -5.65
CA LEU A 22 -2.74 0.87 -4.92
C LEU A 22 -3.74 -0.12 -4.31
N GLU A 23 -3.83 -1.30 -4.89
CA GLU A 23 -4.55 -2.41 -4.29
C GLU A 23 -3.62 -3.14 -3.34
N ASN A 24 -4.03 -3.30 -2.08
CA ASN A 24 -3.14 -3.76 -1.03
C ASN A 24 -3.77 -4.90 -0.24
N PHE A 25 -3.08 -6.04 -0.24
CA PHE A 25 -3.39 -7.21 0.57
C PHE A 25 -2.29 -7.45 1.60
N SER A 26 -2.56 -7.03 2.84
CA SER A 26 -1.71 -7.32 4.00
C SER A 26 -2.32 -8.39 4.90
N LEU A 27 -1.44 -9.17 5.52
CA LEU A 27 -1.75 -10.15 6.54
C LEU A 27 -0.81 -9.93 7.73
N GLY A 28 -1.36 -9.84 8.93
CA GLY A 28 -0.57 -9.57 10.13
C GLY A 28 -1.35 -9.81 11.40
N ILE A 29 -0.68 -9.59 12.52
CA ILE A 29 -1.21 -9.76 13.86
C ILE A 29 -1.09 -8.41 14.58
N SER A 30 -2.15 -8.05 15.30
CA SER A 30 -2.15 -6.90 16.21
C SER A 30 -2.08 -7.41 17.65
N TYR A 31 -1.19 -6.83 18.45
CA TYR A 31 -1.04 -7.11 19.87
C TYR A 31 -1.34 -5.86 20.69
N GLU A 32 -2.22 -5.98 21.67
CA GLU A 32 -2.50 -4.92 22.64
C GLU A 32 -1.31 -4.79 23.58
N THR A 33 -0.59 -3.67 23.51
CA THR A 33 0.59 -3.41 24.33
C THR A 33 0.22 -2.68 25.62
N PHE A 34 -0.72 -1.74 25.54
CA PHE A 34 -1.33 -1.03 26.66
C PHE A 34 -2.85 -0.95 26.42
N SER A 35 -3.63 -0.56 27.43
CA SER A 35 -5.10 -0.56 27.36
C SER A 35 -5.71 0.20 26.16
N ASP A 36 -4.98 1.17 25.59
CA ASP A 36 -5.41 1.94 24.43
C ASP A 36 -4.36 1.95 23.32
N SER A 37 -3.44 0.98 23.27
CA SER A 37 -2.35 0.95 22.30
C SER A 37 -2.11 -0.43 21.71
N TYR A 38 -2.02 -0.48 20.39
CA TYR A 38 -1.88 -1.70 19.60
C TYR A 38 -0.63 -1.63 18.73
N LEU A 39 0.18 -2.69 18.78
CA LEU A 39 1.29 -2.89 17.88
C LEU A 39 0.86 -3.88 16.79
N TYR A 40 0.97 -3.48 15.53
CA TYR A 40 0.72 -4.31 14.37
C TYR A 40 2.04 -4.75 13.75
N ILE A 41 2.18 -6.05 13.51
CA ILE A 41 3.27 -6.62 12.72
C ILE A 41 2.65 -7.51 11.65
N GLY A 42 3.01 -7.26 10.40
CA GLY A 42 2.45 -7.96 9.26
C GLY A 42 3.37 -7.96 8.06
N THR A 43 2.83 -8.50 6.98
CA THR A 43 3.47 -8.52 5.67
C THR A 43 2.46 -8.11 4.62
N ASN A 44 2.93 -7.34 3.66
CA ASN A 44 2.25 -7.05 2.42
C ASN A 44 2.46 -8.22 1.47
N LEU A 45 1.45 -9.09 1.36
CA LEU A 45 1.52 -10.27 0.49
C LEU A 45 1.33 -9.91 -0.98
N PHE A 46 0.48 -8.93 -1.27
CA PHE A 46 0.22 -8.49 -2.63
C PHE A 46 -0.21 -7.02 -2.65
N GLY A 47 0.73 -6.13 -2.95
CA GLY A 47 0.46 -4.75 -3.32
C GLY A 47 0.57 -4.63 -4.83
N HIS A 48 -0.43 -4.09 -5.52
CA HIS A 48 -0.35 -3.80 -6.95
C HIS A 48 -0.62 -2.32 -7.21
N VAL A 49 0.27 -1.68 -7.97
CA VAL A 49 0.13 -0.28 -8.38
C VAL A 49 -0.13 -0.22 -9.87
N SER A 50 -1.24 0.42 -10.26
CA SER A 50 -1.58 0.69 -11.66
C SER A 50 -2.29 2.03 -11.80
N ASN A 51 -2.33 2.57 -13.01
CA ASN A 51 -3.13 3.76 -13.34
C ASN A 51 -4.45 3.42 -14.07
N LEU A 52 -4.87 2.15 -14.05
CA LEU A 52 -6.07 1.64 -14.73
C LEU A 52 -6.16 2.02 -16.22
N ASP A 53 -5.01 2.12 -16.90
CA ASP A 53 -4.87 2.54 -18.30
C ASP A 53 -5.40 3.95 -18.61
N PHE A 54 -5.62 4.80 -17.60
CA PHE A 54 -5.97 6.20 -17.83
C PHE A 54 -4.86 6.96 -18.58
N ASN A 55 -3.60 6.53 -18.44
CA ASN A 55 -2.46 7.09 -19.15
C ASN A 55 -1.43 6.00 -19.48
N LEU A 56 -0.80 6.06 -20.66
CA LEU A 56 0.31 5.17 -21.01
C LEU A 56 1.67 5.81 -20.65
N PRO A 57 2.65 5.04 -20.15
CA PRO A 57 2.65 3.60 -19.92
C PRO A 57 1.92 3.17 -18.64
N ASN A 58 1.40 1.95 -18.60
CA ASN A 58 0.76 1.32 -17.44
C ASN A 58 1.08 -0.18 -17.32
N ALA A 59 2.36 -0.53 -17.30
CA ALA A 59 2.80 -1.90 -17.05
C ALA A 59 2.59 -2.35 -15.58
N GLY A 60 2.27 -1.40 -14.69
CA GLY A 60 2.11 -1.62 -13.26
C GLY A 60 3.39 -2.12 -12.57
N TYR A 61 3.33 -2.26 -11.25
CA TYR A 61 4.32 -3.02 -10.48
C TYR A 61 3.71 -3.56 -9.20
N ASN A 62 4.35 -4.61 -8.66
CA ASN A 62 3.95 -5.23 -7.41
C ASN A 62 4.85 -4.76 -6.27
N ILE A 63 4.28 -4.69 -5.08
CA ILE A 63 4.94 -4.36 -3.82
C ILE A 63 4.75 -5.58 -2.91
N LEU A 64 5.86 -6.03 -2.33
CA LEU A 64 5.89 -7.05 -1.29
C LEU A 64 6.86 -6.54 -0.21
N GLY A 65 6.46 -6.60 1.05
CA GLY A 65 7.23 -5.97 2.11
C GLY A 65 6.73 -6.33 3.50
N LEU A 66 7.52 -5.99 4.52
CA LEU A 66 7.12 -6.13 5.92
C LEU A 66 6.48 -4.83 6.42
N GLU A 67 5.47 -4.97 7.27
CA GLU A 67 4.71 -3.85 7.82
C GLU A 67 4.85 -3.85 9.35
N ILE A 68 5.16 -2.69 9.93
CA ILE A 68 5.15 -2.44 11.37
C ILE A 68 4.30 -1.18 11.59
N GLY A 69 3.28 -1.28 12.43
CA GLY A 69 2.36 -0.19 12.72
C GLY A 69 2.13 -0.02 14.21
N TYR A 70 1.93 1.21 14.66
CA TYR A 70 1.53 1.53 16.02
C TYR A 70 0.25 2.36 15.99
N SER A 71 -0.78 1.89 16.68
CA SER A 71 -2.10 2.52 16.73
C SER A 71 -2.46 2.81 18.18
N PHE A 72 -3.07 3.96 18.44
CA PHE A 72 -3.59 4.31 19.75
C PHE A 72 -5.05 4.75 19.65
N LYS A 73 -5.84 4.35 20.64
CA LYS A 73 -7.24 4.74 20.76
C LYS A 73 -7.30 6.09 21.47
N ILE A 74 -8.00 7.05 20.85
CA ILE A 74 -8.28 8.39 21.39
C ILE A 74 -9.68 8.38 21.99
#